data_AF-A0AAQ1TVF3-F1
#
_entry.id   AF-A0AAQ1TVF3-F1
#
_cell.length_a   1.000
_cell.length_b   1.000
_cell.length_c   1.000
_cell.angle_alpha   90.00
_cell.angle_beta   90.00
_cell.angle_gamma   90.00
#
_symmetry.space_group_name_H-M   'P 1'
#
loop_
_entity.id
_entity.type
_entity.pdbx_description
1 polymer ?
#
loop_
_entity_poly.entity_id
_entity_poly.type
_entity_poly.pdbx_seq_one_letter_code
_entity_poly.pdbx_strand_id
1 'polypeptide(L)'
;MGSTGAANEAIIVYPEGFERAWEAAPYAKTRDGEDIRFIQRILDAVDADYRVDHSRVYAMGMSNGGGFTSVLGCHAQETFAAIASVSGAFYNPVEVNCVDAPMHTLIMHGVNDHMMQYEGGTHHEAGYLPVRDVVGGYLNRNRCDMTFQAEQNGPMAERLRFNNCLKTVELLKVKGDHTWWYEPDTSNEVWNFLSDKRK
;
A
#
# COMPACT_ATOMS: atom_id res chain seq x y z
N MET A 1 -1.39 1.57 -20.63
CA MET A 1 -2.18 1.53 -19.38
C MET A 1 -3.64 1.53 -19.78
N GLY A 2 -4.37 0.45 -19.49
CA GLY A 2 -5.83 0.44 -19.66
C GLY A 2 -6.46 1.43 -18.69
N SER A 3 -7.59 2.04 -19.05
CA SER A 3 -8.36 2.84 -18.12
C SER A 3 -9.00 1.92 -17.08
N THR A 4 -8.69 2.13 -15.80
CA THR A 4 -9.45 1.52 -14.70
C THR A 4 -10.77 2.26 -14.51
N GLY A 5 -11.71 1.68 -13.74
CA GLY A 5 -12.93 2.39 -13.32
C GLY A 5 -12.64 3.72 -12.60
N ALA A 6 -11.47 3.83 -11.96
CA ALA A 6 -11.04 5.03 -11.23
C ALA A 6 -11.11 6.31 -12.06
N ALA A 7 -10.81 6.23 -13.36
CA ALA A 7 -10.83 7.39 -14.26
C ALA A 7 -12.21 8.08 -14.35
N ASN A 8 -13.29 7.34 -14.04
CA ASN A 8 -14.66 7.85 -14.06
C ASN A 8 -15.26 8.00 -12.65
N GLU A 9 -14.64 7.42 -11.63
CA GLU A 9 -15.24 7.22 -10.30
C GLU A 9 -14.49 7.92 -9.16
N ALA A 10 -13.27 8.40 -9.40
CA ALA A 10 -12.41 9.01 -8.40
C ALA A 10 -11.70 10.28 -8.89
N ILE A 11 -11.37 11.14 -7.94
CA ILE A 11 -10.36 12.18 -8.13
C ILE A 11 -9.01 11.51 -7.92
N ILE A 12 -8.15 11.54 -8.93
CA ILE A 12 -6.82 10.94 -8.87
C ILE A 12 -5.78 12.03 -8.66
N VAL A 13 -5.00 11.89 -7.60
CA VAL A 13 -3.93 12.82 -7.25
C VAL A 13 -2.60 12.11 -7.31
N TYR A 14 -1.64 12.69 -8.04
CA TYR A 14 -0.27 12.19 -8.17
C TYR A 14 0.68 13.19 -7.50
N PRO A 15 0.87 13.11 -6.17
CA PRO A 15 1.79 14.01 -5.48
C PRO A 15 3.24 13.66 -5.83
N GLU A 16 4.09 14.69 -5.95
CA GLU A 16 5.53 14.52 -6.11
C GLU A 16 6.21 14.70 -4.76
N GLY A 17 6.84 13.63 -4.25
CA GLY A 17 7.62 13.68 -3.02
C GLY A 17 8.82 14.63 -3.15
N PHE A 18 9.25 15.21 -2.04
CA PHE A 18 10.39 16.13 -2.04
C PHE A 18 11.67 15.42 -2.49
N GLU A 19 12.40 16.03 -3.45
CA GLU A 19 13.52 15.39 -4.16
C GLU A 19 13.17 14.00 -4.76
N ARG A 20 11.89 13.79 -5.10
CA ARG A 20 11.37 12.55 -5.71
C ARG A 20 11.51 11.31 -4.83
N ALA A 21 11.53 11.51 -3.51
CA ALA A 21 11.57 10.45 -2.53
C ALA A 21 10.54 10.68 -1.42
N TRP A 22 10.09 9.59 -0.81
CA TRP A 22 9.15 9.56 0.29
C TRP A 22 9.82 9.03 1.56
N GLU A 23 9.41 9.56 2.72
CA GLU A 23 9.88 9.16 4.04
C GLU A 23 9.74 7.65 4.29
N ALA A 24 10.50 7.13 5.25
CA ALA A 24 10.94 5.73 5.43
C ALA A 24 12.15 5.32 4.58
N ALA A 25 12.23 5.74 3.31
CA ALA A 25 13.40 5.38 2.51
C ALA A 25 14.67 6.06 3.06
N PRO A 26 15.81 5.33 3.13
CA PRO A 26 17.06 5.87 3.68
C PRO A 26 17.60 7.07 2.89
N TYR A 27 17.26 7.15 1.61
CA TYR A 27 17.65 8.25 0.71
C TYR A 27 16.68 9.44 0.70
N ALA A 28 15.50 9.33 1.31
CA ALA A 28 14.58 10.47 1.39
C ALA A 28 15.12 11.56 2.34
N LYS A 29 14.81 12.83 2.04
CA LYS A 29 15.18 13.96 2.90
C LYS A 29 14.14 14.27 3.96
N THR A 30 12.89 13.96 3.66
CA THR A 30 11.75 14.10 4.56
C THR A 30 11.77 13.02 5.63
N ARG A 31 11.41 13.42 6.85
CA ARG A 31 11.41 12.58 8.06
C ARG A 31 10.26 12.99 8.98
N ASP A 32 10.06 12.24 10.06
CA ASP A 32 9.21 12.63 11.19
C ASP A 32 7.78 13.07 10.78
N GLY A 33 7.18 12.37 9.82
CA GLY A 33 5.83 12.59 9.34
C GLY A 33 5.67 13.83 8.45
N GLU A 34 6.77 14.36 7.90
CA GLU A 34 6.72 15.49 6.97
C GLU A 34 5.88 15.16 5.74
N ASP A 35 6.05 13.97 5.18
CA ASP A 35 5.28 13.56 4.00
C ASP A 35 3.83 13.22 4.37
N ILE A 36 3.56 12.63 5.55
CA ILE A 36 2.18 12.48 6.05
C ILE A 36 1.47 13.84 6.11
N ARG A 37 2.11 14.87 6.68
CA ARG A 37 1.56 16.23 6.74
C ARG A 37 1.39 16.85 5.36
N PHE A 38 2.30 16.56 4.42
CA PHE A 38 2.17 17.00 3.04
C PHE A 38 0.95 16.37 2.36
N ILE A 39 0.73 15.07 2.52
CA ILE A 39 -0.47 14.40 2.02
C ILE A 39 -1.74 14.99 2.64
N GLN A 40 -1.76 15.27 3.94
CA GLN A 40 -2.92 15.91 4.57
C GLN A 40 -3.23 17.28 3.94
N ARG A 41 -2.22 18.11 3.68
CA ARG A 41 -2.41 19.42 3.02
C ARG A 41 -2.94 19.29 1.59
N ILE A 42 -2.53 18.26 0.87
CA ILE A 42 -3.06 17.96 -0.46
C ILE A 42 -4.53 17.58 -0.37
N LEU A 43 -4.91 16.72 0.59
CA LEU A 43 -6.31 16.35 0.81
C LEU A 43 -7.15 17.57 1.19
N ASP A 44 -6.66 18.44 2.08
CA ASP A 44 -7.35 19.68 2.46
C ASP A 44 -7.55 20.61 1.24
N ALA A 45 -6.55 20.71 0.36
CA ALA A 45 -6.65 21.51 -0.86
C ALA A 45 -7.66 20.92 -1.86
N VAL A 46 -7.69 19.61 -2.03
CA VAL A 46 -8.67 18.93 -2.90
C VAL A 46 -10.08 19.07 -2.32
N ASP A 47 -10.26 18.94 -1.01
CA ASP A 47 -11.58 19.09 -0.35
C ASP A 47 -12.12 20.53 -0.41
N ALA A 48 -11.23 21.52 -0.51
CA ALA A 48 -11.63 22.92 -0.71
C ALA A 48 -12.25 23.16 -2.09
N ASP A 49 -11.77 22.47 -3.13
CA ASP A 49 -12.19 22.67 -4.52
C ASP A 49 -13.23 21.63 -5.00
N TYR A 50 -13.28 20.46 -4.38
CA TYR A 50 -14.09 19.32 -4.80
C TYR A 50 -14.87 18.69 -3.64
N ARG A 51 -16.02 18.10 -3.94
CA ARG A 51 -16.79 17.34 -2.95
C ARG A 51 -16.18 15.95 -2.76
N VAL A 52 -15.26 15.83 -1.81
CA VAL A 52 -14.63 14.55 -1.47
C VAL A 52 -15.54 13.75 -0.55
N ASP A 53 -15.72 12.46 -0.86
CA ASP A 53 -16.32 11.51 0.09
C ASP A 53 -15.21 11.06 1.06
N HIS A 54 -15.18 11.68 2.24
CA HIS A 54 -14.21 11.38 3.29
C HIS A 54 -14.26 9.94 3.79
N SER A 55 -15.34 9.19 3.50
CA SER A 55 -15.42 7.76 3.79
C SER A 55 -14.65 6.90 2.78
N ARG A 56 -14.15 7.47 1.69
CA ARG A 56 -13.53 6.79 0.53
C ARG A 56 -12.25 7.50 0.06
N VAL A 57 -11.34 7.74 1.00
CA VAL A 57 -9.99 8.24 0.70
C VAL A 57 -9.04 7.05 0.69
N TYR A 58 -8.25 6.90 -0.36
CA TYR A 58 -7.36 5.75 -0.55
C TYR A 58 -5.93 6.20 -0.82
N ALA A 59 -4.95 5.37 -0.44
CA ALA A 59 -3.56 5.55 -0.83
C ALA A 59 -3.04 4.32 -1.57
N MET A 60 -2.26 4.55 -2.63
CA MET A 60 -1.55 3.48 -3.33
C MET A 60 -0.22 3.99 -3.86
N GLY A 61 0.72 3.07 -4.03
CA GLY A 61 2.03 3.41 -4.55
C GLY A 61 2.89 2.20 -4.84
N MET A 62 3.97 2.43 -5.58
CA MET A 62 4.94 1.40 -5.95
C MET A 62 6.33 1.69 -5.40
N SER A 63 7.11 0.66 -5.06
CA SER A 63 8.52 0.82 -4.64
C SER A 63 8.63 1.70 -3.41
N ASN A 64 9.40 2.80 -3.45
CA ASN A 64 9.42 3.81 -2.40
C ASN A 64 8.01 4.33 -2.05
N GLY A 65 7.17 4.60 -3.05
CA GLY A 65 5.78 5.00 -2.84
C GLY A 65 4.91 3.90 -2.24
N GLY A 66 5.24 2.62 -2.49
CA GLY A 66 4.59 1.47 -1.84
C GLY A 66 4.99 1.36 -0.37
N GLY A 67 6.28 1.59 -0.08
CA GLY A 67 6.78 1.74 1.29
C GLY A 67 6.07 2.88 2.03
N PHE A 68 5.99 4.06 1.41
CA PHE A 68 5.29 5.20 1.99
C PHE A 68 3.77 4.99 2.11
N THR A 69 3.15 4.24 1.19
CA THR A 69 1.76 3.80 1.33
C THR A 69 1.57 2.96 2.60
N SER A 70 2.52 2.08 2.92
CA SER A 70 2.51 1.34 4.20
C SER A 70 2.77 2.25 5.41
N VAL A 71 3.59 3.30 5.28
CA VAL A 71 3.73 4.34 6.33
C VAL A 71 2.38 5.01 6.60
N LEU A 72 1.64 5.41 5.56
CA LEU A 72 0.30 5.99 5.71
C LEU A 72 -0.66 5.01 6.40
N GLY A 73 -0.64 3.73 6.01
CA GLY A 73 -1.46 2.69 6.64
C GLY A 73 -1.07 2.33 8.08
N CYS A 74 0.11 2.73 8.54
CA CYS A 74 0.61 2.53 9.90
C CYS A 74 0.38 3.79 10.77
N HIS A 75 0.53 4.99 10.22
CA HIS A 75 0.61 6.25 10.98
C HIS A 75 -0.56 7.22 10.74
N ALA A 76 -1.40 7.01 9.73
CA ALA A 76 -2.50 7.92 9.34
C ALA A 76 -3.80 7.15 9.03
N GLN A 77 -4.11 6.14 9.85
CA GLN A 77 -5.20 5.19 9.60
C GLN A 77 -6.59 5.82 9.59
N GLU A 78 -6.78 6.90 10.34
CA GLU A 78 -8.03 7.67 10.40
C GLU A 78 -8.35 8.42 9.09
N THR A 79 -7.34 8.69 8.27
CA THR A 79 -7.48 9.40 7.00
C THR A 79 -8.00 8.47 5.93
N PHE A 80 -7.38 7.29 5.78
CA PHE A 80 -7.62 6.39 4.65
C PHE A 80 -8.63 5.28 4.97
N ALA A 81 -9.53 5.01 4.04
CA ALA A 81 -10.43 3.86 4.08
C ALA A 81 -9.71 2.55 3.72
N ALA A 82 -8.72 2.62 2.82
CA ALA A 82 -7.95 1.48 2.37
C ALA A 82 -6.61 1.92 1.78
N ILE A 83 -5.63 1.01 1.80
CA ILE A 83 -4.33 1.19 1.16
C ILE A 83 -3.98 0.01 0.23
N ALA A 84 -3.20 0.29 -0.80
CA ALA A 84 -2.66 -0.73 -1.70
C ALA A 84 -1.18 -0.49 -2.03
N SER A 85 -0.29 -1.33 -1.49
CA SER A 85 1.15 -1.26 -1.75
C SER A 85 1.56 -2.24 -2.86
N VAL A 86 2.32 -1.77 -3.85
CA VAL A 86 2.83 -2.58 -4.98
C VAL A 86 4.36 -2.61 -4.94
N SER A 87 4.98 -3.80 -4.92
CA SER A 87 6.45 -3.95 -4.89
C SER A 87 7.10 -3.01 -3.85
N GLY A 88 6.54 -2.96 -2.64
CA GLY A 88 6.85 -1.90 -1.66
C GLY A 88 8.26 -1.99 -1.09
N ALA A 89 8.93 -0.84 -0.98
CA ALA A 89 10.22 -0.73 -0.29
C ALA A 89 9.99 -0.54 1.22
N PHE A 90 9.86 -1.65 1.95
CA PHE A 90 9.41 -1.69 3.35
C PHE A 90 10.50 -1.36 4.38
N TYR A 91 11.12 -0.20 4.24
CA TYR A 91 12.03 0.36 5.24
C TYR A 91 11.26 0.84 6.48
N ASN A 92 11.90 0.85 7.66
CA ASN A 92 11.30 1.48 8.83
C ASN A 92 10.97 2.96 8.54
N PRO A 93 9.83 3.49 9.05
CA PRO A 93 9.00 2.92 10.11
C PRO A 93 7.69 2.26 9.64
N VAL A 94 7.66 1.55 8.50
CA VAL A 94 6.42 0.93 7.97
C VAL A 94 5.68 0.01 8.95
N GLU A 95 6.35 -0.53 9.95
CA GLU A 95 5.77 -1.38 11.01
C GLU A 95 6.21 -0.95 12.43
N VAL A 96 6.71 0.28 12.58
CA VAL A 96 7.22 0.80 13.86
C VAL A 96 6.28 1.86 14.38
N ASN A 97 5.84 1.72 15.64
CA ASN A 97 4.96 2.65 16.33
C ASN A 97 3.64 2.94 15.57
N CYS A 98 3.09 1.93 14.89
CA CYS A 98 1.81 2.08 14.21
C CYS A 98 0.68 2.37 15.19
N VAL A 99 -0.32 3.10 14.70
CA VAL A 99 -1.64 3.18 15.33
C VAL A 99 -2.22 1.76 15.40
N ASP A 100 -2.77 1.39 16.56
CA ASP A 100 -3.46 0.10 16.73
C ASP A 100 -4.93 0.21 16.30
N ALA A 101 -5.15 0.47 15.00
CA ALA A 101 -6.46 0.44 14.38
C ALA A 101 -6.48 -0.43 13.10
N PRO A 102 -7.64 -1.00 12.75
CA PRO A 102 -7.77 -1.86 11.58
C PRO A 102 -7.74 -1.04 10.28
N MET A 103 -7.22 -1.62 9.20
CA MET A 103 -7.05 -0.98 7.89
C MET A 103 -7.29 -1.97 6.77
N HIS A 104 -8.16 -1.63 5.81
CA HIS A 104 -8.28 -2.41 4.57
C HIS A 104 -6.95 -2.33 3.81
N THR A 105 -6.31 -3.47 3.61
CA THR A 105 -4.94 -3.50 3.06
C THR A 105 -4.81 -4.52 1.94
N LEU A 106 -4.30 -4.07 0.80
CA LEU A 106 -3.78 -4.94 -0.25
C LEU A 106 -2.27 -4.75 -0.34
N ILE A 107 -1.54 -5.86 -0.29
CA ILE A 107 -0.12 -5.88 -0.65
C ILE A 107 0.02 -6.71 -1.93
N MET A 108 0.65 -6.16 -2.95
CA MET A 108 1.02 -6.84 -4.18
C MET A 108 2.53 -6.85 -4.28
N HIS A 109 3.15 -8.02 -4.44
CA HIS A 109 4.62 -8.08 -4.48
C HIS A 109 5.13 -9.19 -5.40
N GLY A 110 6.21 -8.89 -6.10
CA GLY A 110 6.91 -9.84 -6.95
C GLY A 110 7.66 -10.86 -6.11
N VAL A 111 7.39 -12.16 -6.28
CA VAL A 111 8.16 -13.21 -5.59
C VAL A 111 9.59 -13.34 -6.15
N ASN A 112 9.84 -12.78 -7.33
CA ASN A 112 11.15 -12.71 -7.99
C ASN A 112 11.67 -11.27 -8.08
N ASP A 113 11.24 -10.40 -7.16
CA ASP A 113 11.67 -9.00 -7.11
C ASP A 113 13.15 -8.91 -6.72
N HIS A 114 14.01 -8.45 -7.64
CA HIS A 114 15.46 -8.38 -7.39
C HIS A 114 15.89 -7.08 -6.70
N MET A 115 15.02 -6.07 -6.67
CA MET A 115 15.33 -4.77 -6.09
C MET A 115 14.89 -4.68 -4.62
N MET A 116 13.64 -5.06 -4.36
CA MET A 116 13.02 -5.15 -3.04
C MET A 116 12.56 -6.60 -2.83
N GLN A 117 13.49 -7.45 -2.39
CA GLN A 117 13.30 -8.89 -2.30
C GLN A 117 12.10 -9.24 -1.42
N TYR A 118 11.32 -10.23 -1.88
CA TYR A 118 10.12 -10.69 -1.19
C TYR A 118 10.40 -11.12 0.27
N GLU A 119 11.57 -11.73 0.49
CA GLU A 119 12.05 -12.20 1.80
C GLU A 119 12.80 -11.14 2.61
N GLY A 120 12.71 -9.87 2.22
CA GLY A 120 13.41 -8.77 2.88
C GLY A 120 14.90 -8.75 2.55
N GLY A 121 15.61 -7.75 3.06
CA GLY A 121 17.03 -7.63 2.77
C GLY A 121 17.61 -6.28 3.14
N THR A 122 18.74 -5.96 2.52
CA THR A 122 19.42 -4.67 2.70
C THR A 122 19.61 -4.02 1.33
N HIS A 123 19.21 -2.75 1.21
CA HIS A 123 19.42 -1.95 0.01
C HIS A 123 19.61 -0.48 0.43
N HIS A 124 20.51 0.26 -0.24
CA HIS A 124 20.96 1.58 0.23
C HIS A 124 21.43 1.58 1.69
N GLU A 125 22.21 0.56 2.09
CA GLU A 125 22.79 0.42 3.44
C GLU A 125 21.77 0.34 4.59
N ALA A 126 20.48 0.22 4.28
CA ALA A 126 19.41 0.05 5.25
C ALA A 126 18.67 -1.28 5.06
N GLY A 127 18.29 -1.90 6.17
CA GLY A 127 17.43 -3.08 6.16
C GLY A 127 15.98 -2.71 5.83
N TYR A 128 15.33 -3.56 5.04
CA TYR A 128 13.88 -3.50 4.78
C TYR A 128 13.24 -4.85 5.12
N LEU A 129 11.98 -4.80 5.53
CA LEU A 129 11.25 -5.94 6.04
C LEU A 129 10.83 -6.90 4.91
N PRO A 130 10.76 -8.22 5.17
CA PRO A 130 10.09 -9.14 4.27
C PRO A 130 8.60 -8.83 4.16
N VAL A 131 8.01 -9.17 3.01
CA VAL A 131 6.57 -8.99 2.75
C VAL A 131 5.73 -9.68 3.84
N ARG A 132 6.20 -10.83 4.33
CA ARG A 132 5.50 -11.59 5.38
C ARG A 132 5.33 -10.81 6.69
N ASP A 133 6.31 -9.97 7.06
CA ASP A 133 6.30 -9.24 8.32
C ASP A 133 5.32 -8.07 8.24
N VAL A 134 5.31 -7.37 7.11
CA VAL A 134 4.36 -6.28 6.83
C VAL A 134 2.93 -6.81 6.79
N VAL A 135 2.70 -7.92 6.09
CA VAL A 135 1.39 -8.61 6.11
C VAL A 135 1.02 -8.98 7.55
N GLY A 136 1.93 -9.61 8.31
CA GLY A 136 1.70 -10.00 9.70
C GLY A 136 1.32 -8.83 10.61
N GLY A 137 1.93 -7.66 10.42
CA GLY A 137 1.56 -6.43 11.11
C GLY A 137 0.10 -6.03 10.86
N TYR A 138 -0.32 -6.01 9.60
CA TYR A 138 -1.72 -5.74 9.25
C TYR A 138 -2.68 -6.81 9.74
N LEU A 139 -2.29 -8.10 9.75
CA LEU A 139 -3.13 -9.17 10.33
C LEU A 139 -3.38 -8.94 11.82
N ASN A 140 -2.32 -8.57 12.56
CA ASN A 140 -2.42 -8.28 13.98
C ASN A 140 -3.31 -7.07 14.26
N ARG A 141 -3.09 -5.94 13.57
CA ARG A 141 -3.93 -4.73 13.71
C ARG A 141 -5.38 -4.97 13.31
N ASN A 142 -5.62 -5.84 12.34
CA ASN A 142 -6.97 -6.22 11.89
C ASN A 142 -7.62 -7.36 12.69
N ARG A 143 -6.96 -7.90 13.72
CA ARG A 143 -7.46 -9.01 14.55
C ARG A 143 -7.87 -10.22 13.71
N CYS A 144 -7.13 -10.49 12.63
CA CYS A 144 -7.41 -11.61 11.73
C CYS A 144 -7.12 -12.96 12.38
N ASP A 145 -7.80 -14.00 11.88
CA ASP A 145 -7.30 -15.36 12.06
C ASP A 145 -6.06 -15.54 11.18
N MET A 146 -5.04 -16.23 11.71
CA MET A 146 -3.81 -16.55 10.96
C MET A 146 -4.03 -17.65 9.92
N THR A 147 -5.18 -17.64 9.25
CA THR A 147 -5.58 -18.55 8.19
C THR A 147 -6.01 -17.74 6.96
N PHE A 148 -5.91 -18.33 5.78
CA PHE A 148 -6.25 -17.66 4.54
C PHE A 148 -6.85 -18.62 3.52
N GLN A 149 -7.60 -18.07 2.58
CA GLN A 149 -8.00 -18.73 1.35
C GLN A 149 -7.00 -18.34 0.25
N ALA A 150 -6.44 -19.34 -0.42
CA ALA A 150 -5.55 -19.13 -1.57
C ALA A 150 -6.32 -19.37 -2.87
N GLU A 151 -6.20 -18.44 -3.81
CA GLU A 151 -6.84 -18.49 -5.12
C GLU A 151 -5.81 -18.19 -6.21
N GLN A 152 -5.85 -18.95 -7.32
CA GLN A 152 -5.07 -18.60 -8.50
C GLN A 152 -5.67 -17.36 -9.17
N ASN A 153 -4.85 -16.35 -9.41
CA ASN A 153 -5.25 -15.07 -9.99
C ASN A 153 -4.58 -14.92 -11.37
N GLY A 154 -5.12 -15.66 -12.34
CA GLY A 154 -4.47 -15.83 -13.64
C GLY A 154 -3.19 -16.69 -13.55
N PRO A 155 -2.39 -16.77 -14.62
CA PRO A 155 -1.19 -17.62 -14.64
C PRO A 155 -0.02 -17.06 -13.82
N MET A 156 -0.02 -15.74 -13.62
CA MET A 156 1.11 -15.00 -13.05
C MET A 156 0.97 -14.69 -11.56
N ALA A 157 -0.18 -14.91 -10.93
CA ALA A 157 -0.37 -14.51 -9.53
C ALA A 157 -1.18 -15.50 -8.69
N GLU A 158 -0.91 -15.48 -7.39
CA GLU A 158 -1.67 -16.17 -6.35
C GLU A 158 -2.18 -15.13 -5.36
N ARG A 159 -3.49 -15.12 -5.12
CA ARG A 159 -4.13 -14.25 -4.13
C ARG A 159 -4.36 -15.01 -2.84
N LEU A 160 -3.93 -14.42 -1.73
CA LEU A 160 -4.26 -14.86 -0.39
C LEU A 160 -5.23 -13.86 0.22
N ARG A 161 -6.40 -14.33 0.65
CA ARG A 161 -7.38 -13.55 1.40
C ARG A 161 -7.41 -14.06 2.84
N PHE A 162 -7.13 -13.19 3.80
CA PHE A 162 -7.04 -13.57 5.20
C PHE A 162 -8.42 -13.57 5.87
N ASN A 163 -8.65 -14.56 6.73
CA ASN A 163 -9.96 -14.83 7.28
C ASN A 163 -10.22 -14.05 8.58
N ASN A 164 -11.50 -13.80 8.88
CA ASN A 164 -11.98 -13.27 10.15
C ASN A 164 -11.30 -11.97 10.62
N CYS A 165 -10.96 -11.10 9.67
CA CYS A 165 -10.41 -9.78 9.94
C CYS A 165 -11.51 -8.72 10.18
N LEU A 166 -11.23 -7.71 11.01
CA LEU A 166 -12.07 -6.51 11.16
C LEU A 166 -12.17 -5.69 9.88
N LYS A 167 -11.05 -5.57 9.14
CA LYS A 167 -11.00 -5.02 7.78
C LYS A 167 -10.22 -5.98 6.89
N THR A 168 -10.60 -6.06 5.62
CA THR A 168 -10.01 -6.97 4.63
C THR A 168 -8.49 -6.79 4.52
N VAL A 169 -7.74 -7.89 4.62
CA VAL A 169 -6.31 -7.96 4.30
C VAL A 169 -6.12 -8.96 3.18
N GLU A 170 -5.44 -8.55 2.10
CA GLU A 170 -5.11 -9.41 0.96
C GLU A 170 -3.63 -9.29 0.59
N LEU A 171 -3.06 -10.41 0.17
CA LEU A 171 -1.73 -10.47 -0.43
C LEU A 171 -1.84 -11.06 -1.84
N LEU A 172 -1.39 -10.32 -2.85
CA LEU A 172 -1.21 -10.84 -4.21
C LEU A 172 0.27 -11.11 -4.47
N LYS A 173 0.65 -12.38 -4.54
CA LYS A 173 1.99 -12.83 -4.88
C LYS A 173 2.10 -12.96 -6.39
N VAL A 174 2.94 -12.13 -7.02
CA VAL A 174 3.11 -12.11 -8.48
C VAL A 174 4.41 -12.81 -8.84
N LYS A 175 4.40 -13.72 -9.82
CA LYS A 175 5.59 -14.37 -10.42
C LYS A 175 6.34 -13.41 -11.34
N GLY A 176 6.70 -12.24 -10.81
CA GLY A 176 7.33 -11.15 -11.55
C GLY A 176 8.41 -10.45 -10.73
N ASP A 177 9.11 -9.56 -11.41
CA ASP A 177 10.14 -8.69 -10.84
C ASP A 177 9.53 -7.36 -10.35
N HIS A 178 10.36 -6.41 -9.95
CA HIS A 178 10.01 -5.08 -9.44
C HIS A 178 9.36 -4.16 -10.48
N THR A 179 8.05 -4.32 -10.72
CA THR A 179 7.34 -3.52 -11.73
C THR A 179 5.87 -3.34 -11.42
N TRP A 180 5.24 -2.40 -12.12
CA TRP A 180 3.78 -2.30 -12.19
C TRP A 180 3.30 -3.26 -13.30
N TRP A 181 2.77 -4.41 -12.90
CA TRP A 181 2.48 -5.50 -13.84
C TRP A 181 1.27 -5.21 -14.73
N TYR A 182 1.38 -5.65 -15.99
CA TYR A 182 0.24 -5.76 -16.92
C TYR A 182 -0.53 -7.08 -16.77
N GLU A 183 0.12 -8.12 -16.22
CA GLU A 183 -0.49 -9.42 -15.94
C GLU A 183 -0.01 -9.96 -14.57
N PRO A 184 -0.89 -10.01 -13.53
CA PRO A 184 -2.23 -9.43 -13.53
C PRO A 184 -2.16 -7.90 -13.76
N ASP A 185 -3.24 -7.32 -14.28
CA ASP A 185 -3.31 -5.86 -14.47
C ASP A 185 -3.37 -5.19 -13.09
N THR A 186 -2.22 -4.69 -12.65
CA THR A 186 -2.06 -4.13 -11.30
C THR A 186 -3.00 -2.96 -11.06
N SER A 187 -3.26 -2.16 -12.08
CA SER A 187 -4.17 -1.01 -11.96
C SER A 187 -5.59 -1.47 -11.66
N ASN A 188 -6.06 -2.52 -12.36
CA ASN A 188 -7.37 -3.09 -12.11
C ASN A 188 -7.43 -3.82 -10.78
N GLU A 189 -6.39 -4.56 -10.39
CA GLU A 189 -6.37 -5.24 -9.10
C GLU A 189 -6.45 -4.27 -7.92
N VAL A 190 -5.67 -3.19 -7.98
CA VAL A 190 -5.69 -2.14 -6.96
C VAL A 190 -7.04 -1.44 -6.94
N TRP A 191 -7.58 -1.03 -8.10
CA TRP A 191 -8.87 -0.33 -8.14
C TRP A 191 -10.03 -1.20 -7.66
N ASN A 192 -10.07 -2.47 -8.08
CA ASN A 192 -11.11 -3.41 -7.66
C ASN A 192 -11.07 -3.64 -6.14
N PHE A 193 -9.88 -3.63 -5.53
CA PHE A 193 -9.76 -3.72 -4.08
C PHE A 193 -10.17 -2.45 -3.35
N LEU A 194 -9.80 -1.26 -3.85
CA LEU A 194 -10.02 -0.01 -3.15
C LEU A 194 -11.47 0.49 -3.25
N SER A 195 -12.08 0.36 -4.43
CA SER A 195 -13.33 1.05 -4.79
C SER A 195 -14.55 0.70 -3.93
N ASP A 196 -14.57 -0.48 -3.32
CA ASP A 196 -15.67 -0.97 -2.46
C ASP A 196 -15.44 -0.70 -0.96
N LYS A 197 -14.28 -0.12 -0.57
CA LYS A 197 -13.91 0.06 0.84
C LYS A 197 -14.42 1.36 1.42
N ARG A 198 -14.75 1.31 2.72
CA ARG A 198 -15.12 2.49 3.51
C ARG A 198 -14.50 2.41 4.90
N LYS A 199 -14.22 3.56 5.49
CA LYS A 199 -13.82 3.68 6.91
C LYS A 199 -14.85 3.03 7.83
#